data_AF-A0A0B0ELT5-F1
#
_entry.id   AF-A0A0B0ELT5-F1
#
_cell.length_a   1.000
_cell.length_b   1.000
_cell.length_c   1.000
_cell.angle_alpha   90.00
_cell.angle_beta   90.00
_cell.angle_gamma   90.00
#
_symmetry.space_group_name_H-M   'P 1'
#
loop_
_entity.id
_entity.type
_entity.pdbx_description
1 polymer ?
#
loop_
_entity_poly.entity_id
_entity_poly.type
_entity_poly.pdbx_seq_one_letter_code
_entity_poly.pdbx_strand_id
1 'polypeptide(L)'
;MLIKKEVISDVKGFDRDYYTSHAEVDFCLRAKKKGYKILYDPGVIVRHDVARGGTKTPERIYYLYRNKLLVVRKHASLLQKVITLPLYTVFWIPKMIMDSVRFHRRIKLDELLIMFKAVRHAIINRVGKVDL
;
A
#
# COMPACT_ATOMS: atom_id res chain seq x y z
N MET A 1 0.06 -16.13 -5.95
CA MET A 1 -0.72 -16.45 -4.74
C MET A 1 -1.74 -17.52 -5.11
N LEU A 2 -1.86 -18.58 -4.32
CA LEU A 2 -2.88 -19.60 -4.48
C LEU A 2 -3.90 -19.44 -3.36
N ILE A 3 -5.20 -19.43 -3.69
CA ILE A 3 -6.28 -19.22 -2.72
C ILE A 3 -7.37 -20.25 -3.01
N LYS A 4 -7.85 -20.93 -1.98
CA LYS A 4 -9.05 -21.78 -2.12
C LYS A 4 -10.26 -20.94 -2.47
N LYS A 5 -11.12 -21.44 -3.36
CA LYS A 5 -12.35 -20.75 -3.79
C LYS A 5 -13.23 -20.34 -2.59
N GLU A 6 -13.36 -21.21 -1.59
CA GLU A 6 -14.13 -20.96 -0.37
C GLU A 6 -13.65 -19.72 0.40
N VAL A 7 -12.33 -19.48 0.44
CA VAL A 7 -11.74 -18.32 1.11
C VAL A 7 -12.08 -17.04 0.35
N ILE A 8 -12.07 -17.07 -0.98
CA ILE A 8 -12.45 -15.89 -1.79
C ILE A 8 -13.92 -15.53 -1.55
N SER A 9 -14.80 -16.53 -1.56
CA SER A 9 -16.23 -16.35 -1.29
C SER A 9 -16.48 -15.82 0.12
N ASP A 10 -15.82 -16.40 1.13
CA ASP A 10 -16.00 -15.99 2.52
C ASP A 10 -15.42 -14.59 2.77
N VAL A 11 -14.23 -14.29 2.26
CA VAL A 11 -13.58 -12.97 2.42
C VAL A 11 -14.26 -11.89 1.55
N LYS A 12 -15.14 -12.27 0.61
CA LYS A 12 -15.83 -11.39 -0.36
C LYS A 12 -14.88 -10.70 -1.34
N GLY A 13 -13.83 -11.40 -1.76
CA GLY A 13 -12.88 -10.92 -2.77
C GLY A 13 -12.06 -9.69 -2.34
N PHE A 14 -11.51 -8.99 -3.33
CA PHE A 14 -10.73 -7.76 -3.12
C PHE A 14 -11.64 -6.56 -2.83
N ASP A 15 -11.16 -5.71 -1.93
CA ASP A 15 -11.86 -4.49 -1.55
C ASP A 15 -11.73 -3.43 -2.65
N ARG A 16 -12.88 -2.92 -3.12
CA ARG A 16 -12.99 -1.98 -4.25
C ARG A 16 -12.50 -0.58 -3.93
N ASP A 17 -12.25 -0.27 -2.66
CA ASP A 17 -11.63 0.99 -2.26
C ASP A 17 -10.17 1.11 -2.74
N TYR A 18 -9.54 -0.03 -3.01
CA TYR A 18 -8.21 -0.11 -3.60
C TYR A 18 -8.33 -0.20 -5.12
N TYR A 19 -7.64 0.68 -5.84
CA TYR A 19 -7.52 0.59 -7.30
C TYR A 19 -6.33 -0.28 -7.71
N THR A 20 -5.12 0.11 -7.28
CA THR A 20 -3.88 -0.67 -7.43
C THR A 20 -3.09 -0.65 -6.13
N SER A 21 -2.30 -1.70 -5.87
CA SER A 21 -1.44 -1.89 -4.70
C SER A 21 -2.19 -2.02 -3.35
N HIS A 22 -1.69 -2.87 -2.45
CA HIS A 22 -2.22 -3.10 -1.10
C HIS A 22 -3.62 -3.74 -1.01
N ALA A 23 -4.33 -3.97 -2.12
CA ALA A 23 -5.58 -4.73 -2.12
C ALA A 23 -5.33 -6.17 -1.63
N GLU A 24 -4.19 -6.74 -1.99
CA GLU A 24 -3.70 -8.03 -1.53
C GLU A 24 -3.37 -8.05 -0.04
N VAL A 25 -2.83 -6.96 0.50
CA VAL A 25 -2.54 -6.83 1.94
C VAL A 25 -3.84 -6.79 2.73
N ASP A 26 -4.80 -5.97 2.29
CA ASP A 26 -6.14 -5.89 2.86
C ASP A 26 -6.87 -7.25 2.83
N PHE A 27 -6.83 -7.95 1.70
CA PHE A 27 -7.38 -9.30 1.55
C PHE A 27 -6.78 -10.27 2.58
N CYS A 28 -5.46 -10.33 2.66
CA CYS A 28 -4.74 -11.16 3.62
C CYS A 28 -5.11 -10.81 5.08
N LEU A 29 -5.19 -9.53 5.42
CA LEU A 29 -5.57 -9.12 6.77
C LEU A 29 -7.02 -9.49 7.10
N ARG A 30 -7.95 -9.38 6.15
CA ARG A 30 -9.34 -9.87 6.32
C ARG A 30 -9.40 -11.38 6.46
N ALA A 31 -8.67 -12.12 5.63
CA ALA A 31 -8.59 -13.58 5.72
C ALA A 31 -8.05 -14.03 7.09
N LYS A 32 -6.99 -13.37 7.57
CA LYS A 32 -6.41 -13.65 8.91
C LYS A 32 -7.39 -13.36 10.03
N LYS A 33 -8.16 -12.27 9.95
CA LYS A 33 -9.22 -11.94 10.93
C LYS A 33 -10.33 -13.00 10.99
N LYS A 34 -10.53 -13.76 9.92
CA LYS A 34 -11.46 -14.89 9.84
C LYS A 34 -10.86 -16.25 10.24
N GLY A 35 -9.61 -16.28 10.70
CA GLY A 35 -8.94 -17.49 11.16
C GLY A 35 -8.22 -18.29 10.06
N TYR A 36 -8.18 -17.78 8.82
CA TYR A 36 -7.40 -18.43 7.76
C TYR A 36 -5.90 -18.24 7.97
N LYS A 37 -5.13 -19.28 7.65
CA LYS A 37 -3.66 -19.25 7.67
C LYS A 37 -3.15 -18.69 6.34
N ILE A 38 -2.14 -17.83 6.44
CA ILE A 38 -1.37 -17.32 5.30
C ILE A 38 0.02 -17.91 5.42
N LEU A 39 0.45 -18.65 4.41
CA LEU A 39 1.71 -19.38 4.40
C LEU A 39 2.56 -18.88 3.24
N TYR A 40 3.87 -18.81 3.48
CA TYR A 40 4.89 -18.58 2.48
C TYR A 40 5.70 -19.87 2.33
N ASP A 41 5.79 -20.37 1.10
CA ASP A 41 6.59 -21.55 0.77
C ASP A 41 7.83 -21.10 -0.01
N PRO A 42 9.03 -21.13 0.59
CA PRO A 42 10.26 -20.74 -0.10
C PRO A 42 10.67 -21.70 -1.22
N GLY A 43 10.10 -22.92 -1.28
CA GLY A 43 10.38 -23.91 -2.33
C GLY A 43 9.63 -23.64 -3.65
N VAL A 44 8.55 -22.86 -3.63
CA VAL A 44 7.77 -22.51 -4.83
C VAL A 44 8.30 -21.22 -5.43
N ILE A 45 9.01 -21.33 -6.56
CA ILE A 45 9.64 -20.19 -7.23
C ILE A 45 8.80 -19.72 -8.42
N VAL A 46 8.34 -18.46 -8.37
CA VAL A 46 7.70 -17.77 -9.49
C VAL A 46 8.54 -16.55 -9.87
N ARG A 47 8.95 -16.44 -11.13
CA ARG A 47 9.71 -15.29 -11.64
C ARG A 47 8.76 -14.22 -12.16
N HIS A 48 8.89 -13.00 -11.64
CA HIS A 48 8.15 -11.84 -12.10
C HIS A 48 9.13 -10.88 -12.77
N ASP A 49 8.93 -10.62 -14.05
CA ASP A 49 9.74 -9.64 -14.77
C ASP A 49 9.33 -8.22 -14.37
N VAL A 50 10.29 -7.46 -13.87
CA VAL A 50 10.08 -6.10 -13.36
C VAL A 50 11.20 -5.19 -13.84
N ALA A 51 10.84 -3.95 -14.17
CA ALA A 51 11.83 -2.94 -14.54
C ALA A 51 12.89 -2.80 -13.42
N ARG A 52 14.17 -2.74 -13.82
CA ARG A 52 15.30 -2.54 -12.91
C ARG A 52 15.12 -1.21 -12.15
N GLY A 53 15.01 -1.26 -10.82
CA GLY A 53 14.71 -0.09 -9.98
C GLY A 53 13.23 0.15 -9.68
N GLY A 54 12.34 -0.70 -10.22
CA GLY A 54 10.89 -0.65 -10.03
C GLY A 54 10.21 0.47 -10.82
N THR A 55 8.88 0.38 -10.95
CA THR A 55 8.08 1.39 -11.64
C THR A 55 7.86 2.59 -10.71
N LYS A 56 8.33 3.79 -11.06
CA LYS A 56 8.10 5.04 -10.30
C LYS A 56 7.15 5.98 -11.03
N THR A 57 6.05 5.45 -11.58
CA THR A 57 5.02 6.28 -12.19
C THR A 57 4.31 7.11 -11.12
N PRO A 58 3.87 8.35 -11.43
CA PRO A 58 2.99 9.17 -10.59
C PRO A 58 1.85 8.38 -9.94
N GLU A 59 1.21 7.53 -10.75
CA GLU A 59 0.12 6.66 -10.32
C GLU A 59 0.53 5.68 -9.23
N ARG A 60 1.61 4.91 -9.46
CA ARG A 60 2.08 3.94 -8.48
C ARG A 60 2.49 4.62 -7.18
N ILE A 61 3.19 5.75 -7.28
CA ILE A 61 3.58 6.57 -6.14
C ILE A 61 2.33 6.96 -5.35
N TYR A 62 1.36 7.62 -5.99
CA TYR A 62 0.11 8.04 -5.35
C TYR A 62 -0.60 6.90 -4.61
N TYR A 63 -0.84 5.76 -5.28
CA TYR A 63 -1.58 4.65 -4.67
C TYR A 63 -0.78 3.90 -3.61
N LEU A 64 0.54 3.78 -3.74
CA LEU A 64 1.37 3.20 -2.68
C LEU A 64 1.25 4.01 -1.38
N TYR A 65 1.23 5.34 -1.47
CA TYR A 65 1.15 6.21 -0.31
C TYR A 65 -0.26 6.24 0.28
N ARG A 66 -1.27 6.52 -0.56
CA ARG A 66 -2.66 6.59 -0.12
C ARG A 66 -3.14 5.27 0.47
N ASN A 67 -2.88 4.15 -0.22
CA ASN A 67 -3.44 2.85 0.17
C ASN A 67 -2.80 2.30 1.42
N LYS A 68 -1.52 2.61 1.66
CA LYS A 68 -0.86 2.21 2.90
C LYS A 68 -1.55 2.83 4.12
N LEU A 69 -1.87 4.12 4.05
CA LEU A 69 -2.63 4.80 5.10
C LEU A 69 -4.06 4.25 5.21
N LEU A 70 -4.67 3.86 4.10
CA LEU A 70 -5.98 3.20 4.09
C LEU A 70 -5.95 1.84 4.82
N VAL A 71 -4.90 1.02 4.61
CA VAL A 71 -4.70 -0.24 5.34
C VAL A 71 -4.58 0.02 6.85
N VAL A 72 -3.76 1.00 7.25
CA VAL A 72 -3.62 1.38 8.67
C VAL A 72 -4.98 1.82 9.22
N ARG A 73 -5.75 2.62 8.48
CA ARG A 73 -7.08 3.08 8.89
C ARG A 73 -8.05 1.91 9.11
N LYS A 74 -8.10 0.95 8.18
CA LYS A 74 -9.03 -0.20 8.18
C LYS A 74 -8.66 -1.30 9.16
N HIS A 75 -7.36 -1.54 9.39
CA HIS A 75 -6.91 -2.73 10.11
C HIS A 75 -6.21 -2.47 11.44
N ALA A 76 -5.62 -1.28 11.64
CA ALA A 76 -4.90 -1.01 12.87
C ALA A 76 -5.85 -0.69 14.04
N SER A 77 -5.49 -1.15 15.24
CA SER A 77 -6.16 -0.73 16.48
C SER A 77 -5.88 0.75 16.80
N LEU A 78 -6.62 1.33 17.74
CA LEU A 78 -6.41 2.73 18.14
C LEU A 78 -4.98 2.96 18.63
N LEU A 79 -4.48 2.06 19.50
CA LEU A 79 -3.09 2.11 19.99
C LEU A 79 -2.07 2.00 18.86
N GLN A 80 -2.30 1.09 17.91
CA GLN A 80 -1.44 0.95 16.74
C GLN A 80 -1.45 2.23 15.89
N LYS A 81 -2.58 2.92 15.73
CA LYS A 81 -2.64 4.20 14.99
C LYS A 81 -1.83 5.30 15.68
N VAL A 82 -1.99 5.45 17.00
CA VAL A 82 -1.29 6.46 17.81
C VAL A 82 0.23 6.27 17.75
N ILE A 83 0.70 5.01 17.71
CA ILE A 83 2.14 4.71 17.62
C ILE A 83 2.63 4.81 16.17
N THR A 84 1.88 4.21 15.23
CA THR A 84 2.34 4.06 13.84
C THR A 84 2.34 5.38 13.10
N LEU A 85 1.35 6.26 13.28
CA LEU A 85 1.28 7.51 12.53
C LEU A 85 2.48 8.45 12.80
N PRO A 86 2.88 8.74 14.05
CA PRO A 86 4.09 9.53 14.34
C PRO A 86 5.37 8.87 13.83
N LEU A 87 5.51 7.54 13.97
CA LEU A 87 6.68 6.84 13.44
C LEU A 87 6.75 6.94 11.91
N TYR A 88 5.62 6.86 11.22
CA TYR A 88 5.54 7.05 9.78
C TYR A 88 5.90 8.47 9.36
N THR A 89 5.43 9.50 10.08
CA THR A 89 5.77 10.88 9.74
C THR A 89 7.26 11.16 9.98
N VAL A 90 7.83 10.68 11.08
CA VAL A 90 9.23 10.94 11.45
C VAL A 90 10.23 10.15 10.58
N PHE A 91 9.98 8.86 10.34
CA PHE A 91 10.98 8.01 9.67
C PHE A 91 10.67 7.75 8.20
N TRP A 92 9.39 7.62 7.85
CA TRP A 92 9.03 7.16 6.52
C TRP A 92 8.96 8.30 5.49
N ILE A 93 8.41 9.45 5.86
CA ILE A 93 8.36 10.63 4.97
C ILE A 93 9.78 11.07 4.57
N PRO A 94 10.75 11.27 5.49
CA PRO A 94 12.10 11.65 5.10
C PRO A 94 12.79 10.58 4.25
N LYS A 95 12.57 9.29 4.57
CA LYS A 95 13.08 8.18 3.76
C LYS A 95 12.55 8.24 2.32
N MET A 96 11.25 8.49 2.12
CA MET A 96 10.69 8.61 0.78
C MET A 96 11.30 9.76 -0.02
N ILE A 97 11.41 10.93 0.59
CA ILE A 97 11.99 12.12 -0.06
C ILE A 97 13.44 11.80 -0.44
N MET A 98 14.20 11.19 0.46
CA MET A 98 15.56 10.75 0.21
C MET A 98 15.64 9.72 -0.93
N ASP A 99 14.73 8.74 -0.99
CA ASP A 99 14.67 7.72 -2.05
C ASP A 99 14.25 8.30 -3.41
N SER A 100 13.41 9.35 -3.43
CA SER A 100 13.09 10.11 -4.65
C SER A 100 14.30 10.92 -5.12
N VAL A 101 14.95 11.65 -4.22
CA VAL A 101 16.15 12.46 -4.53
C VAL A 101 17.31 11.59 -5.00
N ARG A 102 17.59 10.46 -4.34
CA ARG A 102 18.66 9.53 -4.75
C ARG A 102 18.43 8.95 -6.15
N PHE A 103 17.18 8.65 -6.48
CA PHE A 103 16.83 8.06 -7.77
C PHE A 103 16.87 9.08 -8.91
N HIS A 104 16.30 10.26 -8.69
CA HIS A 104 16.26 11.31 -9.71
C HIS A 104 17.53 12.17 -9.76
N ARG A 105 18.43 12.04 -8.77
CA ARG A 105 19.59 12.92 -8.51
C ARG A 105 19.21 14.40 -8.40
N ARG A 106 17.94 14.70 -8.12
CA ARG A 106 17.35 16.03 -7.94
C ARG A 106 16.04 15.94 -7.19
N ILE A 107 15.60 17.05 -6.63
CA ILE A 107 14.26 17.17 -6.04
C ILE A 107 13.25 17.29 -7.19
N LYS A 108 12.28 16.39 -7.25
CA LYS A 108 11.19 16.42 -8.24
C LYS A 108 9.92 16.92 -7.57
N LEU A 109 9.61 18.20 -7.74
CA LEU A 109 8.47 18.84 -7.09
C LEU A 109 7.14 18.18 -7.45
N ASP A 110 6.97 17.74 -8.69
CA ASP A 110 5.75 17.04 -9.14
C ASP A 110 5.50 15.77 -8.31
N GLU A 111 6.56 15.00 -8.03
CA GLU A 111 6.46 13.78 -7.23
C GLU A 111 6.09 14.09 -5.78
N LEU A 112 6.67 15.15 -5.21
CA LEU A 112 6.31 15.61 -3.87
C LEU A 112 4.85 16.06 -3.81
N LEU A 113 4.37 16.82 -4.80
CA LEU A 113 2.97 17.23 -4.89
C LEU A 113 2.02 16.02 -4.95
N ILE A 114 2.39 14.98 -5.70
CA ILE A 114 1.64 13.72 -5.75
C ILE A 114 1.62 13.02 -4.39
N MET A 115 2.75 12.98 -3.69
CA MET A 115 2.84 12.40 -2.34
C MET A 115 1.94 13.17 -1.35
N PHE A 116 1.97 14.50 -1.37
CA PHE A 116 1.09 15.33 -0.54
C PHE A 116 -0.39 15.12 -0.90
N LYS A 117 -0.73 15.07 -2.20
CA LYS A 117 -2.09 14.76 -2.68
C LYS A 117 -2.55 13.39 -2.17
N ALA A 118 -1.68 12.38 -2.17
CA ALA A 118 -1.96 11.04 -1.67
C ALA A 118 -2.24 11.02 -0.16
N VAL A 119 -1.41 11.70 0.64
CA VAL A 119 -1.59 11.81 2.10
C VAL A 119 -2.89 12.54 2.42
N ARG A 120 -3.15 13.68 1.77
CA ARG A 120 -4.41 14.43 1.94
C ARG A 120 -5.62 13.57 1.64
N HIS A 121 -5.60 12.86 0.51
CA HIS A 121 -6.69 11.97 0.10
C HIS A 121 -6.88 10.80 1.07
N ALA A 122 -5.82 10.27 1.67
CA ALA A 122 -5.94 9.27 2.72
C ALA A 122 -6.58 9.83 4.00
N ILE A 123 -6.25 11.06 4.40
CA ILE A 123 -6.82 11.72 5.59
C ILE A 123 -8.33 11.92 5.43
N ILE A 124 -8.78 12.43 4.27
CA ILE A 124 -10.21 12.62 3.96
C ILE A 124 -10.91 11.32 3.54
N ASN A 125 -10.25 10.17 3.64
CA ASN A 125 -10.78 8.85 3.28
C ASN A 125 -11.30 8.75 1.83
N ARG A 126 -10.60 9.35 0.86
CA ARG A 126 -10.93 9.22 -0.56
C ARG A 126 -10.41 7.89 -1.12
N VAL A 127 -11.32 7.07 -1.60
CA VAL A 127 -11.07 5.69 -2.06
C VAL A 127 -11.24 5.55 -3.59
N GLY A 128 -10.96 4.36 -4.12
CA GLY A 128 -11.17 4.02 -5.54
C GLY A 128 -10.15 4.64 -6.50
N LYS A 129 -10.48 4.66 -7.79
CA LYS A 129 -9.65 5.31 -8.81
C LYS A 129 -9.76 6.84 -8.71
N VAL A 130 -8.67 7.56 -8.95
CA VAL A 130 -8.60 9.02 -8.93
C VAL A 130 -7.75 9.47 -10.12
N ASP A 131 -8.23 10.45 -10.87
CA ASP A 131 -7.48 11.05 -11.96
C ASP A 131 -6.40 11.98 -11.37
N LEU A 132 -5.15 11.73 -11.79
CA LEU A 132 -3.96 12.30 -11.16
C LEU A 132 -3.50 13.60 -11.80
#